data_AF-M7WM76-F1
#
_entry.id   AF-M7WM76-F1
#
_cell.length_a   1.000
_cell.length_b   1.000
_cell.length_c   1.000
_cell.angle_alpha   90.00
_cell.angle_beta   90.00
_cell.angle_gamma   90.00
#
_symmetry.space_group_name_H-M   'P 1'
#
loop_
_entity.id
_entity.type
_entity.pdbx_description
1 polymer ?
#
loop_
_entity_poly.entity_id
_entity_poly.type
_entity_poly.pdbx_seq_one_letter_code
_entity_poly.pdbx_strand_id
1 'polypeptide(L)'
;MASTTTLSLEPLRLFAGDGKDSDLFARPARLHDVVLDDGREVFTRNDPKKSLSERLMRVWQERGDYSQLTEDSIRNPVQEDKEEQADEVDRPSVEDMHKLQETMLQNLVIARGELSTALDVLSVLSAPTDPPDVDVNTIPLPQQTLTLVPTAPPPPPSTDPSTNPLAALPLASSLDTLKSSANAFFRASEELIPLDVAELAAAGLSSASSTTKAARPRTCDPDPWPTILRLHASSPRSLIPLGAMKGASLSGKGETRTAREVGVFFGCQEAKAEYRRAAVARVGELLHDEAAERTGRKMVFELDSRGEKERFGWNGEGDADSERVERILQLRSRAAFAEELFAQLATEAQAENSTTRARFELGSGKKGDSVVLEGAGWSLRISMVVSSGAAETASSSGLASLASLVRLLFLQEYASRRASTRAKAPSTSSRPILATLSAYLNHSQRAERLKGILEEIAASGREQGVQVAVQHDGAKEVQGSATDVVKVLRGETELGGLATLRMGKAHIIHVAHSYPLPSSSASSQAPPILPSAQPTLSLRLPGRPPLQVPGLRHLEGLVREELGRVVSLDRERTQERSANGAKEADEAKASDA
;
A
#
# COMPACT_ATOMS: atom_id res chain seq x y z
N MET A 1 44.11 -70.02 -2.38
CA MET A 1 44.64 -69.06 -1.40
C MET A 1 43.76 -67.83 -1.42
N ALA A 2 43.39 -67.35 -0.23
CA ALA A 2 42.40 -66.30 0.00
C ALA A 2 42.87 -64.93 -0.53
N SER A 3 41.95 -64.14 -1.05
CA SER A 3 42.11 -62.67 -1.16
C SER A 3 40.73 -62.05 -1.03
N THR A 4 40.43 -61.68 0.22
CA THR A 4 39.26 -60.93 0.67
C THR A 4 39.39 -59.47 0.23
N THR A 5 38.45 -58.99 -0.58
CA THR A 5 38.27 -57.57 -0.88
C THR A 5 37.47 -56.91 0.25
N THR A 6 38.16 -56.24 1.16
CA THR A 6 37.55 -55.32 2.13
C THR A 6 37.37 -53.95 1.47
N LEU A 7 36.14 -53.62 1.08
CA LEU A 7 35.74 -52.25 0.76
C LEU A 7 35.72 -51.44 2.06
N SER A 8 36.74 -50.61 2.24
CA SER A 8 36.78 -49.57 3.26
C SER A 8 35.69 -48.53 2.95
N LEU A 9 34.69 -48.45 3.84
CA LEU A 9 33.70 -47.37 3.89
C LEU A 9 34.21 -46.25 4.82
N GLU A 10 35.42 -45.72 4.56
CA GLU A 10 35.83 -44.47 5.19
C GLU A 10 35.28 -43.29 4.38
N PRO A 11 34.42 -42.42 4.96
CA PRO A 11 34.03 -41.20 4.30
C PRO A 11 35.22 -40.23 4.19
N LEU A 12 35.31 -39.54 3.05
CA LEU A 12 36.29 -38.50 2.75
C LEU A 12 36.35 -37.46 3.88
N ARG A 13 37.56 -37.14 4.35
CA ARG A 13 37.81 -36.08 5.33
C ARG A 13 37.41 -34.73 4.74
N LEU A 14 36.42 -34.09 5.35
CA LEU A 14 36.06 -32.70 5.09
C LEU A 14 37.20 -31.79 5.61
N PHE A 15 37.82 -31.03 4.71
CA PHE A 15 38.69 -29.91 5.10
C PHE A 15 37.80 -28.72 5.48
N ALA A 16 37.79 -28.37 6.76
CA ALA A 16 37.18 -27.14 7.27
C ALA A 16 38.07 -25.95 6.89
N GLY A 17 37.60 -25.15 5.93
CA GLY A 17 38.13 -23.82 5.63
C GLY A 17 37.28 -22.75 6.30
N ASP A 18 37.23 -22.77 7.63
CA ASP A 18 36.55 -21.80 8.49
C ASP A 18 37.31 -21.84 9.82
N GLY A 19 38.14 -20.83 10.06
CA GLY A 19 39.07 -20.79 11.19
C GLY A 19 38.40 -20.53 12.53
N LYS A 20 37.61 -21.47 13.04
CA LYS A 20 37.15 -21.51 14.43
C LYS A 20 37.28 -22.91 15.02
N ASP A 21 38.48 -23.24 15.47
CA ASP A 21 38.87 -24.52 16.09
C ASP A 21 38.35 -24.74 17.53
N SER A 22 37.34 -23.99 18.00
CA SER A 22 36.85 -24.12 19.39
C SER A 22 35.83 -25.23 19.63
N ASP A 23 35.18 -25.75 18.57
CA ASP A 23 34.06 -26.70 18.73
C ASP A 23 34.44 -28.18 18.54
N LEU A 24 35.67 -28.46 18.12
CA LEU A 24 36.13 -29.85 17.86
C LEU A 24 36.51 -30.64 19.13
N PHE A 25 36.50 -30.00 20.30
CA PHE A 25 36.74 -30.66 21.61
C PHE A 25 35.58 -30.50 22.60
N ALA A 26 34.44 -29.93 22.19
CA ALA A 26 33.27 -29.92 23.04
C ALA A 26 32.75 -31.36 23.20
N ARG A 27 32.76 -31.87 24.44
CA ARG A 27 32.14 -33.15 24.77
C ARG A 27 30.68 -33.13 24.31
N PRO A 28 30.12 -34.24 23.77
CA PRO A 28 28.71 -34.28 23.40
C PRO A 28 27.88 -33.82 24.61
N ALA A 29 27.08 -32.76 24.41
CA ALA A 29 26.32 -32.12 25.46
C ALA A 29 25.39 -33.14 26.11
N ARG A 30 25.83 -33.66 27.27
CA ARG A 30 24.96 -34.37 28.19
C ARG A 30 24.05 -33.32 28.80
N LEU A 31 22.74 -33.53 28.72
CA LEU A 31 21.75 -32.78 29.48
C LEU A 31 22.20 -32.76 30.94
N HIS A 32 22.71 -31.61 31.39
CA HIS A 32 23.09 -31.39 32.77
C HIS A 32 21.92 -30.76 33.51
N ASP A 33 21.72 -31.25 34.74
CA ASP A 33 20.75 -30.80 35.72
C ASP A 33 20.85 -29.27 35.92
N VAL A 34 19.72 -28.58 35.77
CA VAL A 34 19.57 -27.18 36.20
C VAL A 34 18.86 -27.21 37.55
N VAL A 35 19.61 -26.93 38.61
CA VAL A 35 19.05 -26.66 39.94
C VAL A 35 18.61 -25.20 39.97
N LEU A 36 17.33 -24.92 40.23
CA LEU A 36 16.87 -23.58 40.57
C LEU A 36 17.04 -23.33 42.08
N ASP A 37 17.33 -22.09 42.46
CA ASP A 37 17.62 -21.65 43.83
C ASP A 37 16.46 -21.81 44.85
N ASP A 38 15.27 -22.23 44.39
CA ASP A 38 14.08 -22.46 45.23
C ASP A 38 13.91 -23.91 45.71
N GLY A 39 14.87 -24.80 45.45
CA GLY A 39 14.87 -26.17 45.97
C GLY A 39 13.76 -27.08 45.42
N ARG A 40 13.03 -26.67 44.38
CA ARG A 40 12.16 -27.56 43.60
C ARG A 40 12.95 -28.16 42.45
N GLU A 41 13.37 -29.40 42.63
CA GLU A 41 13.90 -30.23 41.56
C GLU A 41 12.80 -30.43 40.49
N VAL A 42 13.01 -29.92 39.28
CA VAL A 42 12.23 -30.35 38.12
C VAL A 42 12.66 -31.78 37.82
N PHE A 43 11.90 -32.75 38.33
CA PHE A 43 12.16 -34.16 38.13
C PHE A 43 12.21 -34.52 36.62
N THR A 44 13.42 -34.65 36.08
CA THR A 44 13.70 -35.51 34.91
C THR A 44 14.40 -36.78 35.37
N ARG A 45 13.79 -37.52 36.29
CA ARG A 45 14.30 -38.85 36.66
C ARG A 45 13.58 -39.93 35.85
N ASN A 46 14.31 -40.48 34.88
CA ASN A 46 14.21 -41.84 34.34
C ASN A 46 12.94 -42.66 34.70
N ASP A 47 11.82 -42.40 34.03
CA ASP A 47 10.79 -43.42 33.82
C ASP A 47 11.07 -44.11 32.47
N PRO A 48 11.72 -45.29 32.43
CA PRO A 48 11.90 -46.06 31.20
C PRO A 48 10.57 -46.57 30.62
N LYS A 49 9.45 -46.32 31.32
CA LYS A 49 8.10 -46.79 30.94
C LYS A 49 7.33 -45.81 30.05
N LYS A 50 7.75 -44.54 29.95
CA LYS A 50 7.05 -43.55 29.11
C LYS A 50 7.69 -43.45 27.75
N SER A 51 6.88 -43.64 26.72
CA SER A 51 7.31 -43.63 25.31
C SER A 51 7.87 -42.25 24.93
N LEU A 52 8.82 -42.21 23.99
CA LEU A 52 9.36 -40.95 23.45
C LEU A 52 8.23 -40.05 22.92
N SER A 53 7.21 -40.67 22.30
CA SER A 53 6.01 -40.01 21.78
C SER A 53 5.20 -39.29 22.86
N GLU A 54 5.01 -39.88 24.05
CA GLU A 54 4.30 -39.19 25.15
C GLU A 54 5.07 -37.99 25.67
N ARG A 55 6.41 -38.05 25.67
CA ARG A 55 7.25 -36.94 26.12
C ARG A 55 7.22 -35.80 25.12
N LEU A 56 7.30 -36.13 23.84
CA LEU A 56 7.15 -35.16 22.75
C LEU A 56 5.76 -34.50 22.83
N MET A 57 4.69 -35.29 22.86
CA MET A 57 3.32 -34.76 23.00
C MET A 57 3.15 -33.84 24.19
N ARG A 58 3.80 -34.14 25.32
CA ARG A 58 3.78 -33.27 26.49
C ARG A 58 4.53 -31.96 26.27
N VAL A 59 5.70 -32.00 25.65
CA VAL A 59 6.47 -30.79 25.28
C VAL A 59 5.68 -29.92 24.31
N TRP A 60 5.00 -30.52 23.34
CA TRP A 60 4.11 -29.79 22.42
C TRP A 60 2.93 -29.15 23.14
N GLN A 61 2.29 -29.86 24.08
CA GLN A 61 1.19 -29.32 24.87
C GLN A 61 1.63 -28.19 25.82
N GLU A 62 2.83 -28.30 26.38
CA GLU A 62 3.34 -27.34 27.36
C GLU A 62 4.01 -26.12 26.70
N ARG A 63 4.64 -26.27 25.53
CA ARG A 63 5.47 -25.24 24.88
C ARG A 63 5.11 -24.93 23.42
N GLY A 64 4.12 -25.61 22.84
CA GLY A 64 3.70 -25.37 21.46
C GLY A 64 4.61 -26.01 20.41
N ASP A 65 4.65 -25.40 19.23
CA ASP A 65 5.31 -25.96 18.05
C ASP A 65 6.83 -26.18 18.25
N TYR A 66 7.34 -27.35 17.87
CA TYR A 66 8.77 -27.68 17.94
C TYR A 66 9.64 -26.78 17.07
N SER A 67 9.06 -26.15 16.04
CA SER A 67 9.81 -25.24 15.15
C SER A 67 10.26 -23.94 15.84
N GLN A 68 9.59 -23.56 16.93
CA GLN A 68 9.87 -22.34 17.70
C GLN A 68 10.77 -22.60 18.91
N LEU A 69 11.03 -23.87 19.24
CA LEU A 69 11.89 -24.30 20.33
C LEU A 69 13.37 -24.20 19.92
N THR A 70 13.97 -23.03 20.13
CA THR A 70 15.42 -22.82 20.01
C THR A 70 16.15 -23.13 21.33
N GLU A 71 17.45 -23.48 21.26
CA GLU A 71 18.26 -23.74 22.46
C GLU A 71 18.27 -22.55 23.43
N ASP A 72 18.17 -21.33 22.91
CA ASP A 72 18.11 -20.09 23.69
C ASP A 72 16.78 -19.94 24.45
N SER A 73 15.65 -20.36 23.85
CA SER A 73 14.33 -20.42 24.50
C SER A 73 14.27 -21.46 25.62
N ILE A 74 15.05 -22.55 25.49
CA ILE A 74 15.14 -23.60 26.51
C ILE A 74 15.99 -23.13 27.71
N ARG A 75 17.07 -22.37 27.47
CA ARG A 75 17.99 -21.89 28.51
C ARG A 75 17.49 -20.64 29.23
N ASN A 76 16.79 -19.75 28.53
CA ASN A 76 16.19 -18.54 29.09
C ASN A 76 14.67 -18.56 28.86
N PRO A 77 13.89 -19.20 29.74
CA PRO A 77 12.44 -19.09 29.66
C PRO A 77 12.06 -17.64 29.97
N VAL A 78 11.73 -16.87 28.94
CA VAL A 78 11.04 -15.59 29.14
C VAL A 78 9.72 -15.96 29.81
N GLN A 79 9.51 -15.49 31.05
CA GLN A 79 8.17 -15.44 31.64
C GLN A 79 7.38 -14.42 30.82
N GLU A 80 6.91 -14.84 29.64
CA GLU A 80 5.84 -14.13 28.98
C GLU A 80 4.58 -14.42 29.79
N ASP A 81 4.13 -13.39 30.49
CA ASP A 81 2.81 -13.32 31.06
C ASP A 81 1.81 -13.80 30.00
N LYS A 82 1.18 -14.95 30.27
CA LYS A 82 0.11 -15.55 29.46
C LYS A 82 -1.18 -14.74 29.58
N GLU A 83 -1.13 -13.44 29.38
CA GLU A 83 -2.31 -12.57 29.36
C GLU A 83 -2.64 -12.05 27.95
N GLU A 84 -1.73 -12.11 26.97
CA GLU A 84 -1.98 -11.53 25.63
C GLU A 84 -2.34 -12.54 24.51
N GLN A 85 -2.34 -13.85 24.77
CA GLN A 85 -2.74 -14.86 23.78
C GLN A 85 -4.15 -15.43 23.99
N ALA A 86 -4.94 -14.86 24.92
CA ALA A 86 -6.32 -15.25 25.16
C ALA A 86 -7.35 -14.47 24.33
N ASP A 87 -6.88 -13.66 23.38
CA ASP A 87 -7.68 -12.88 22.42
C ASP A 87 -7.78 -13.56 21.04
N GLU A 88 -7.49 -14.87 20.97
CA GLU A 88 -7.89 -15.66 19.80
C GLU A 88 -9.41 -15.83 19.84
N VAL A 89 -10.07 -14.91 19.13
CA VAL A 89 -11.43 -14.96 18.61
C VAL A 89 -12.07 -16.33 18.84
N ASP A 90 -13.04 -16.39 19.75
CA ASP A 90 -13.87 -17.54 20.15
C ASP A 90 -14.79 -18.00 18.99
N ARG A 91 -14.23 -18.11 17.79
CA ARG A 91 -14.76 -18.91 16.69
C ARG A 91 -14.40 -20.34 17.03
N PRO A 92 -15.36 -21.28 16.96
CA PRO A 92 -15.03 -22.69 17.15
C PRO A 92 -13.90 -23.03 16.20
N SER A 93 -12.80 -23.57 16.74
CA SER A 93 -11.64 -23.94 15.95
C SER A 93 -12.06 -24.92 14.86
N VAL A 94 -11.31 -24.99 13.76
CA VAL A 94 -11.60 -25.95 12.69
C VAL A 94 -11.65 -27.39 13.23
N GLU A 95 -10.83 -27.67 14.25
CA GLU A 95 -10.82 -28.94 14.96
C GLU A 95 -12.09 -29.18 15.77
N ASP A 96 -12.62 -28.17 16.44
CA ASP A 96 -13.87 -28.31 17.20
C ASP A 96 -15.07 -28.45 16.29
N MET A 97 -15.08 -27.76 15.14
CA MET A 97 -16.07 -27.99 14.09
C MET A 97 -15.98 -29.41 13.52
N HIS A 98 -14.77 -29.92 13.31
CA HIS A 98 -14.58 -31.29 12.82
C HIS A 98 -15.03 -32.33 13.86
N LYS A 99 -14.72 -32.14 15.15
CA LYS A 99 -15.22 -32.99 16.25
C LYS A 99 -16.74 -32.93 16.35
N LEU A 100 -17.33 -31.75 16.20
CA LEU A 100 -18.79 -31.60 16.18
C LEU A 100 -19.41 -32.35 14.98
N GLN A 101 -18.78 -32.26 13.80
CA GLN A 101 -19.20 -33.01 12.63
C GLN A 101 -19.09 -34.53 12.85
N GLU A 102 -18.00 -35.00 13.44
CA GLU A 102 -17.77 -36.42 13.75
C GLU A 102 -18.81 -36.95 14.75
N THR A 103 -19.04 -36.23 15.84
CA THR A 103 -20.07 -36.60 16.83
C THR A 103 -21.48 -36.60 16.24
N MET A 104 -21.79 -35.62 15.37
CA MET A 104 -23.07 -35.59 14.65
C MET A 104 -23.21 -36.79 13.69
N LEU A 105 -22.17 -37.12 12.93
CA LEU A 105 -22.17 -38.28 12.04
C LEU A 105 -22.33 -39.59 12.82
N GLN A 106 -21.64 -39.74 13.95
CA GLN A 106 -21.75 -40.92 14.80
C GLN A 106 -23.19 -41.09 15.34
N ASN A 107 -23.79 -40.01 15.85
CA ASN A 107 -25.17 -40.04 16.33
C ASN A 107 -26.18 -40.36 15.21
N LEU A 108 -25.96 -39.83 14.01
CA LEU A 108 -26.80 -40.13 12.85
C LEU A 108 -26.63 -41.58 12.37
N VAL A 109 -25.42 -42.15 12.45
CA VAL A 109 -25.19 -43.57 12.12
C VAL A 109 -25.90 -44.48 13.11
N ILE A 110 -25.86 -44.16 14.41
CA ILE A 110 -26.59 -44.91 15.45
C ILE A 110 -28.10 -44.84 15.16
N ALA A 111 -28.65 -43.64 14.97
CA ALA A 111 -30.07 -43.46 14.66
C ALA A 111 -30.49 -44.18 13.37
N ARG A 112 -29.65 -44.13 12.32
CA ARG A 112 -29.88 -44.89 11.08
C ARG A 112 -29.87 -46.40 11.33
N GLY A 113 -28.97 -46.90 12.17
CA GLY A 113 -28.93 -48.31 12.54
C GLY A 113 -30.19 -48.76 13.26
N GLU A 114 -30.66 -47.98 14.24
CA GLU A 114 -31.91 -48.27 14.96
C GLU A 114 -33.13 -48.20 14.04
N LEU A 115 -33.22 -47.20 13.18
CA LEU A 115 -34.32 -47.10 12.22
C LEU A 115 -34.28 -48.19 11.15
N SER A 116 -33.09 -48.60 10.71
CA SER A 116 -32.93 -49.72 9.76
C SER A 116 -33.37 -51.03 10.40
N THR A 117 -33.00 -51.29 11.65
CA THR A 117 -33.45 -52.51 12.36
C THR A 117 -34.96 -52.50 12.59
N ALA A 118 -35.57 -51.34 12.91
CA ALA A 118 -37.02 -51.20 12.96
C ALA A 118 -37.69 -51.47 11.60
N LEU A 119 -37.10 -50.98 10.51
CA LEU A 119 -37.56 -51.21 9.14
C LEU A 119 -37.42 -52.69 8.72
N ASP A 120 -36.34 -53.36 9.11
CA ASP A 120 -36.15 -54.79 8.88
C ASP A 120 -37.21 -55.61 9.63
N VAL A 121 -37.50 -55.26 10.89
CA VAL A 121 -38.56 -55.91 11.68
C VAL A 121 -39.94 -55.69 11.05
N LEU A 122 -40.24 -54.48 10.58
CA LEU A 122 -41.48 -54.19 9.86
C LEU A 122 -41.56 -54.98 8.55
N SER A 123 -40.45 -55.11 7.83
CA SER A 123 -40.36 -55.90 6.59
C SER A 123 -40.61 -57.39 6.84
N VAL A 124 -40.11 -57.93 7.96
CA VAL A 124 -40.37 -59.31 8.40
C VAL A 124 -41.84 -59.52 8.83
N LEU A 125 -42.48 -58.51 9.41
CA LEU A 125 -43.89 -58.53 9.82
C LEU A 125 -44.88 -58.31 8.66
N SER A 126 -44.49 -57.55 7.64
CA SER A 126 -45.36 -57.23 6.50
C SER A 126 -45.66 -58.45 5.64
N ALA A 127 -46.92 -58.63 5.25
CA ALA A 127 -47.31 -59.65 4.29
C ALA A 127 -46.84 -59.22 2.87
N PRO A 128 -46.50 -60.17 1.97
CA PRO A 128 -45.94 -59.90 0.64
C PRO A 128 -47.01 -59.41 -0.36
N THR A 129 -47.93 -58.55 0.07
CA THR A 129 -49.01 -58.01 -0.76
C THR A 129 -48.58 -56.82 -1.63
N ASP A 130 -47.40 -56.23 -1.36
CA ASP A 130 -46.76 -55.24 -2.23
C ASP A 130 -45.31 -55.68 -2.54
N PRO A 131 -44.79 -55.40 -3.76
CA PRO A 131 -43.41 -55.69 -4.08
C PRO A 131 -42.49 -54.92 -3.12
N PRO A 132 -41.60 -55.59 -2.37
CA PRO A 132 -40.79 -54.92 -1.36
C PRO A 132 -39.78 -53.98 -2.04
N ASP A 133 -39.75 -52.72 -1.59
CA ASP A 133 -38.73 -51.72 -1.95
C ASP A 133 -37.36 -52.02 -1.29
N VAL A 134 -37.28 -53.14 -0.55
CA VAL A 134 -36.13 -53.61 0.23
C VAL A 134 -35.68 -54.96 -0.35
N ASP A 135 -34.40 -55.06 -0.71
CA ASP A 135 -33.82 -56.27 -1.31
C ASP A 135 -33.83 -57.43 -0.30
N VAL A 136 -34.79 -58.34 -0.48
CA VAL A 136 -35.09 -59.48 0.40
C VAL A 136 -33.87 -60.42 0.55
N ASN A 137 -32.89 -60.36 -0.35
CA ASN A 137 -31.67 -61.16 -0.27
C ASN A 137 -30.66 -60.68 0.77
N THR A 138 -30.86 -59.47 1.32
CA THR A 138 -29.97 -58.89 2.34
C THR A 138 -30.38 -59.22 3.77
N ILE A 139 -31.60 -59.71 3.97
CA ILE A 139 -32.15 -60.01 5.30
C ILE A 139 -31.98 -61.51 5.59
N PRO A 140 -31.34 -61.90 6.71
CA PRO A 140 -31.06 -63.32 7.02
C PRO A 140 -32.29 -64.13 7.47
N LEU A 141 -33.45 -63.49 7.68
CA LEU A 141 -34.69 -64.15 8.07
C LEU A 141 -35.71 -64.14 6.91
N PRO A 142 -36.43 -65.24 6.68
CA PRO A 142 -37.52 -65.26 5.72
C PRO A 142 -38.67 -64.34 6.17
N GLN A 143 -39.36 -63.73 5.20
CA GLN A 143 -40.56 -62.93 5.44
C GLN A 143 -41.62 -63.75 6.22
N GLN A 144 -42.40 -63.10 7.09
CA GLN A 144 -43.45 -63.69 7.93
C GLN A 144 -42.98 -64.63 9.06
N THR A 145 -41.71 -64.58 9.46
CA THR A 145 -41.25 -65.32 10.66
C THR A 145 -41.90 -64.80 11.95
N LEU A 146 -42.27 -63.53 11.99
CA LEU A 146 -42.99 -62.90 13.10
C LEU A 146 -44.47 -62.77 12.74
N THR A 147 -45.36 -63.20 13.63
CA THR A 147 -46.81 -63.08 13.47
C THR A 147 -47.36 -62.07 14.47
N LEU A 148 -48.20 -61.15 14.00
CA LEU A 148 -48.94 -60.24 14.86
C LEU A 148 -50.03 -61.04 15.58
N VAL A 149 -49.83 -61.30 16.86
CA VAL A 149 -50.88 -61.87 17.72
C VAL A 149 -51.73 -60.71 18.21
N PRO A 150 -53.03 -60.61 17.84
CA PRO A 150 -53.92 -59.60 18.37
C PRO A 150 -54.22 -59.90 19.84
N THR A 151 -53.31 -59.48 20.72
CA THR A 151 -53.55 -59.41 22.16
C THR A 151 -54.25 -58.09 22.46
N ALA A 152 -55.13 -58.09 23.47
CA ALA A 152 -55.64 -56.83 24.01
C ALA A 152 -54.43 -55.97 24.44
N PRO A 153 -54.44 -54.65 24.17
CA PRO A 153 -53.35 -53.79 24.61
C PRO A 153 -53.14 -54.01 26.12
N PRO A 154 -51.87 -54.06 26.58
CA PRO A 154 -51.62 -54.21 28.00
C PRO A 154 -52.36 -53.09 28.75
N PRO A 155 -52.93 -53.38 29.93
CA PRO A 155 -53.66 -52.37 30.69
C PRO A 155 -52.78 -51.13 30.87
N PRO A 156 -53.34 -49.92 30.70
CA PRO A 156 -52.56 -48.71 30.83
C PRO A 156 -51.88 -48.72 32.19
N PRO A 157 -50.55 -48.47 32.25
CA PRO A 157 -49.87 -48.41 33.53
C PRO A 157 -50.51 -47.33 34.39
N SER A 158 -50.59 -47.57 35.69
CA SER A 158 -51.17 -46.61 36.62
C SER A 158 -50.50 -45.24 36.46
N THR A 159 -51.31 -44.19 36.38
CA THR A 159 -50.87 -42.79 36.30
C THR A 159 -50.51 -42.22 37.67
N ASP A 160 -50.80 -42.94 38.75
CA ASP A 160 -50.50 -42.52 40.11
C ASP A 160 -49.01 -42.79 40.43
N PRO A 161 -48.20 -41.75 40.70
CA PRO A 161 -46.77 -41.89 40.99
C PRO A 161 -46.48 -42.74 42.23
N SER A 162 -47.45 -42.96 43.12
CA SER A 162 -47.33 -43.87 44.26
C SER A 162 -47.29 -45.35 43.88
N THR A 163 -47.84 -45.70 42.71
CA THR A 163 -47.94 -47.07 42.19
C THR A 163 -47.05 -47.31 40.98
N ASN A 164 -46.73 -46.28 40.21
CA ASN A 164 -45.77 -46.32 39.10
C ASN A 164 -44.83 -45.10 39.15
N PRO A 165 -43.62 -45.23 39.71
CA PRO A 165 -42.68 -44.11 39.81
C PRO A 165 -42.19 -43.61 38.45
N LEU A 166 -42.37 -44.38 37.37
CA LEU A 166 -41.99 -44.00 36.01
C LEU A 166 -43.05 -43.15 35.30
N ALA A 167 -44.26 -43.03 35.86
CA ALA A 167 -45.35 -42.25 35.26
C ALA A 167 -45.04 -40.74 35.15
N ALA A 168 -44.18 -40.22 36.04
CA ALA A 168 -43.78 -38.81 36.04
C ALA A 168 -42.61 -38.48 35.10
N LEU A 169 -41.85 -39.48 34.63
CA LEU A 169 -40.62 -39.27 33.83
C LEU A 169 -40.86 -38.57 32.48
N PRO A 170 -41.90 -38.89 31.68
CA PRO A 170 -42.13 -38.20 30.41
C PRO A 170 -42.42 -36.71 30.60
N LEU A 171 -43.26 -36.36 31.58
CA LEU A 171 -43.56 -34.97 31.92
C LEU A 171 -42.33 -34.24 32.48
N ALA A 172 -41.59 -34.87 33.40
CA ALA A 172 -40.38 -34.29 33.97
C ALA A 172 -39.31 -34.02 32.89
N SER A 173 -39.06 -34.99 32.00
CA SER A 173 -38.09 -34.84 30.90
C SER A 173 -38.49 -33.74 29.90
N SER A 174 -39.77 -33.65 29.54
CA SER A 174 -40.29 -32.59 28.65
C SER A 174 -40.18 -31.20 29.27
N LEU A 175 -40.47 -31.05 30.57
CA LEU A 175 -40.34 -29.77 31.27
C LEU A 175 -38.87 -29.37 31.48
N ASP A 176 -38.00 -30.33 31.76
CA ASP A 176 -36.57 -30.06 31.93
C ASP A 176 -35.89 -29.69 30.60
N THR A 177 -36.24 -30.38 29.51
CA THR A 177 -35.79 -30.02 28.16
C THR A 177 -36.32 -28.64 27.74
N LEU A 178 -37.58 -28.31 28.05
CA LEU A 178 -38.14 -26.99 27.77
C LEU A 178 -37.43 -25.90 28.57
N LYS A 179 -37.18 -26.12 29.87
CA LYS A 179 -36.40 -25.20 30.71
C LYS A 179 -34.97 -25.03 30.20
N SER A 180 -34.31 -26.12 29.82
CA SER A 180 -32.95 -26.11 29.27
C SER A 180 -32.90 -25.33 27.96
N SER A 181 -33.85 -25.56 27.05
CA SER A 181 -33.94 -24.83 25.79
C SER A 181 -34.23 -23.33 26.00
N ALA A 182 -35.16 -22.99 26.90
CA ALA A 182 -35.47 -21.61 27.24
C ALA A 182 -34.24 -20.89 27.82
N ASN A 183 -33.54 -21.53 28.76
CA ASN A 183 -32.29 -21.00 29.31
C ASN A 183 -31.20 -20.83 28.25
N ALA A 184 -31.10 -21.74 27.28
CA ALA A 184 -30.17 -21.59 26.16
C ALA A 184 -30.54 -20.41 25.26
N PHE A 185 -31.83 -20.20 24.95
CA PHE A 185 -32.29 -19.03 24.21
C PHE A 185 -32.03 -17.73 24.96
N PHE A 186 -32.31 -17.68 26.26
CA PHE A 186 -32.06 -16.48 27.07
C PHE A 186 -30.57 -16.16 27.12
N ARG A 187 -29.71 -17.15 27.38
CA ARG A 187 -28.24 -16.95 27.34
C ARG A 187 -27.74 -16.48 25.98
N ALA A 188 -28.23 -17.07 24.89
CA ALA A 188 -27.87 -16.63 23.55
C ALA A 188 -28.37 -15.21 23.26
N SER A 189 -29.55 -14.82 23.76
CA SER A 189 -30.08 -13.47 23.58
C SER A 189 -29.32 -12.42 24.40
N GLU A 190 -28.92 -12.76 25.63
CA GLU A 190 -28.06 -11.93 26.48
C GLU A 190 -26.66 -11.77 25.88
N GLU A 191 -26.15 -12.80 25.19
CA GLU A 191 -24.87 -12.75 24.49
C GLU A 191 -24.91 -11.87 23.22
N LEU A 192 -26.06 -11.80 22.54
CA LEU A 192 -26.23 -11.03 21.30
C LEU A 192 -26.63 -9.57 21.54
N ILE A 193 -27.31 -9.27 22.64
CA ILE A 193 -27.77 -7.93 23.01
C ILE A 193 -27.21 -7.62 24.40
N PRO A 194 -26.02 -7.00 24.51
CA PRO A 194 -25.56 -6.49 25.79
C PRO A 194 -26.51 -5.37 26.22
N LEU A 195 -27.42 -5.69 27.15
CA LEU A 195 -28.29 -4.72 27.78
C LEU A 195 -27.43 -3.75 28.59
N ASP A 196 -27.75 -2.45 28.50
CA ASP A 196 -27.06 -1.43 29.27
C ASP A 196 -27.23 -1.69 30.78
N VAL A 197 -26.26 -1.27 31.60
CA VAL A 197 -26.27 -1.52 33.05
C VAL A 197 -27.53 -0.94 33.72
N ALA A 198 -28.09 0.13 33.14
CA ALA A 198 -29.35 0.73 33.55
C ALA A 198 -30.58 -0.13 33.21
N GLU A 199 -30.57 -0.85 32.08
CA GLU A 199 -31.65 -1.74 31.65
C GLU A 199 -31.63 -3.07 32.42
N LEU A 200 -30.43 -3.59 32.74
CA LEU A 200 -30.27 -4.75 33.62
C LEU A 200 -30.81 -4.48 35.03
N ALA A 201 -30.64 -3.25 35.53
CA ALA A 201 -31.21 -2.83 36.81
C ALA A 201 -32.74 -2.67 36.75
N ALA A 202 -33.28 -2.16 35.64
CA ALA A 202 -34.72 -2.00 35.43
C ALA A 202 -35.45 -3.34 35.20
N ALA A 203 -34.78 -4.34 34.62
CA ALA A 203 -35.32 -5.68 34.41
C ALA A 203 -35.41 -6.52 35.70
N GLY A 204 -35.00 -6.00 36.85
CA GLY A 204 -35.11 -6.69 38.14
C GLY A 204 -34.19 -7.90 38.28
N LEU A 205 -33.22 -8.09 37.38
CA LEU A 205 -32.21 -9.14 37.42
C LEU A 205 -31.08 -8.76 38.38
N SER A 206 -31.44 -8.43 39.62
CA SER A 206 -30.47 -8.21 40.70
C SER A 206 -30.02 -9.55 41.28
N SER A 207 -28.89 -10.04 40.75
CA SER A 207 -27.85 -10.80 41.47
C SER A 207 -28.29 -11.80 42.55
N ALA A 208 -28.36 -13.09 42.18
CA ALA A 208 -28.25 -14.18 43.16
C ALA A 208 -27.52 -15.45 42.68
N SER A 209 -26.98 -15.51 41.44
CA SER A 209 -26.12 -16.66 41.05
C SER A 209 -24.99 -16.36 40.05
N SER A 210 -24.58 -15.11 39.86
CA SER A 210 -23.50 -14.76 38.92
C SER A 210 -22.18 -14.48 39.65
N THR A 211 -21.66 -15.47 40.39
CA THR A 211 -20.28 -15.44 40.91
C THR A 211 -19.29 -16.26 40.09
N THR A 212 -19.68 -16.80 38.94
CA THR A 212 -18.72 -17.35 37.98
C THR A 212 -19.17 -17.04 36.56
N LYS A 213 -18.25 -16.44 35.79
CA LYS A 213 -18.44 -15.88 34.44
C LYS A 213 -19.23 -14.57 34.44
N ALA A 214 -18.52 -13.50 34.83
CA ALA A 214 -18.74 -12.21 34.21
C ALA A 214 -18.96 -12.43 32.72
N ALA A 215 -20.01 -11.85 32.14
CA ALA A 215 -20.15 -11.74 30.70
C ALA A 215 -18.82 -11.18 30.21
N ARG A 216 -18.00 -12.05 29.62
CA ARG A 216 -16.67 -11.69 29.13
C ARG A 216 -16.98 -10.58 28.15
N PRO A 217 -16.51 -9.34 28.36
CA PRO A 217 -16.65 -8.34 27.31
C PRO A 217 -15.87 -8.94 26.16
N ARG A 218 -16.56 -9.49 25.16
CA ARG A 218 -15.99 -9.51 23.84
C ARG A 218 -15.57 -8.06 23.66
N THR A 219 -14.30 -7.85 23.33
CA THR A 219 -13.84 -6.65 22.65
C THR A 219 -14.68 -6.57 21.38
N CYS A 220 -15.93 -6.13 21.55
CA CYS A 220 -16.89 -6.08 20.50
C CYS A 220 -16.39 -4.94 19.66
N ASP A 221 -15.86 -5.28 18.48
CA ASP A 221 -15.54 -4.31 17.46
C ASP A 221 -16.64 -3.25 17.48
N PRO A 222 -16.29 -1.96 17.62
CA PRO A 222 -17.28 -0.90 17.74
C PRO A 222 -18.29 -1.02 16.60
N ASP A 223 -19.59 -0.90 16.94
CA ASP A 223 -20.67 -1.11 15.98
C ASP A 223 -20.38 -0.32 14.67
N PRO A 224 -20.26 -1.01 13.52
CA PRO A 224 -19.94 -0.33 12.27
C PRO A 224 -21.12 0.47 11.72
N TRP A 225 -22.36 0.21 12.16
CA TRP A 225 -23.57 0.81 11.57
C TRP A 225 -23.65 2.33 11.70
N PRO A 226 -23.40 2.97 12.86
CA PRO A 226 -23.36 4.43 12.97
C PRO A 226 -22.38 5.06 11.97
N THR A 227 -21.21 4.44 11.81
CA THR A 227 -20.18 4.91 10.88
C THR A 227 -20.59 4.70 9.42
N ILE A 228 -21.20 3.57 9.08
CA ILE A 228 -21.74 3.30 7.74
C ILE A 228 -22.82 4.33 7.37
N LEU A 229 -23.80 4.53 8.24
CA LEU A 229 -24.90 5.48 8.02
C LEU A 229 -24.37 6.90 7.88
N ARG A 230 -23.37 7.25 8.69
CA ARG A 230 -22.73 8.55 8.61
C ARG A 230 -21.96 8.73 7.31
N LEU A 231 -21.10 7.77 6.94
CA LEU A 231 -20.35 7.83 5.68
C LEU A 231 -21.28 7.90 4.47
N HIS A 232 -22.43 7.22 4.51
CA HIS A 232 -23.45 7.32 3.48
C HIS A 232 -24.09 8.73 3.41
N ALA A 233 -24.23 9.43 4.53
CA ALA A 233 -24.85 10.75 4.60
C ALA A 233 -23.87 11.91 4.35
N SER A 234 -22.65 11.84 4.89
CA SER A 234 -21.67 12.93 4.88
C SER A 234 -20.63 12.81 3.75
N SER A 235 -20.31 11.59 3.31
CA SER A 235 -19.16 11.35 2.44
C SER A 235 -19.58 11.14 0.98
N PRO A 236 -18.88 11.73 0.00
CA PRO A 236 -19.09 11.42 -1.42
C PRO A 236 -18.53 10.04 -1.82
N ARG A 237 -17.97 9.28 -0.88
CA ARG A 237 -17.33 7.98 -1.13
C ARG A 237 -18.38 6.89 -1.30
N SER A 238 -18.17 6.00 -2.28
CA SER A 238 -19.10 4.90 -2.52
C SER A 238 -18.88 3.76 -1.52
N LEU A 239 -19.97 3.30 -0.91
CA LEU A 239 -20.00 2.10 -0.09
C LEU A 239 -20.25 0.87 -0.96
N ILE A 240 -19.46 -0.18 -0.74
CA ILE A 240 -19.48 -1.43 -1.51
C ILE A 240 -19.78 -2.60 -0.58
N PRO A 241 -20.79 -3.44 -0.88
CA PRO A 241 -21.00 -4.68 -0.16
C PRO A 241 -19.86 -5.68 -0.47
N LEU A 242 -19.11 -6.09 0.56
CA LEU A 242 -18.04 -7.07 0.44
C LEU A 242 -18.62 -8.49 0.49
N GLY A 243 -18.21 -9.35 -0.44
CA GLY A 243 -18.73 -10.72 -0.58
C GLY A 243 -19.99 -10.85 -1.47
N ALA A 244 -20.50 -9.74 -2.00
CA ALA A 244 -21.52 -9.76 -3.05
C ALA A 244 -20.86 -9.97 -4.44
N MET A 245 -21.67 -10.40 -5.41
CA MET A 245 -21.21 -10.55 -6.81
C MET A 245 -20.78 -9.20 -7.41
N LYS A 246 -19.95 -9.25 -8.46
CA LYS A 246 -19.40 -8.05 -9.13
C LYS A 246 -20.55 -7.18 -9.67
N GLY A 247 -20.68 -5.96 -9.15
CA GLY A 247 -21.69 -5.00 -9.58
C GLY A 247 -22.79 -4.72 -8.55
N ALA A 248 -22.81 -5.45 -7.43
CA ALA A 248 -23.73 -5.19 -6.34
C ALA A 248 -23.48 -3.82 -5.71
N SER A 249 -24.54 -3.02 -5.59
CA SER A 249 -24.54 -1.73 -4.89
C SER A 249 -25.27 -1.86 -3.56
N LEU A 250 -24.91 -1.05 -2.55
CA LEU A 250 -25.52 -1.11 -1.22
C LEU A 250 -27.05 -0.89 -1.24
N SER A 251 -27.56 -0.14 -2.22
CA SER A 251 -29.00 0.17 -2.43
C SER A 251 -29.69 -0.79 -3.42
N GLY A 252 -28.95 -1.75 -4.00
CA GLY A 252 -29.48 -2.67 -5.00
C GLY A 252 -30.50 -3.65 -4.42
N LYS A 253 -31.66 -3.80 -5.10
CA LYS A 253 -32.69 -4.77 -4.73
C LYS A 253 -32.23 -6.20 -5.06
N GLY A 254 -31.72 -6.94 -4.07
CA GLY A 254 -31.69 -8.41 -4.09
C GLY A 254 -30.32 -9.06 -3.95
N GLU A 255 -29.25 -8.46 -4.47
CA GLU A 255 -27.90 -9.07 -4.54
C GLU A 255 -27.05 -8.82 -3.28
N THR A 256 -27.45 -7.85 -2.45
CA THR A 256 -26.78 -7.49 -1.19
C THR A 256 -27.02 -8.46 -0.05
N ARG A 257 -27.97 -9.41 -0.18
CA ARG A 257 -28.32 -10.36 0.89
C ARG A 257 -27.19 -11.34 1.24
N THR A 258 -26.20 -11.53 0.35
CA THR A 258 -25.04 -12.38 0.61
C THR A 258 -23.84 -11.61 1.18
N ALA A 259 -23.90 -10.28 1.24
CA ALA A 259 -22.82 -9.47 1.74
C ALA A 259 -22.80 -9.50 3.27
N ARG A 260 -21.68 -9.96 3.85
CA ARG A 260 -21.51 -10.01 5.30
C ARG A 260 -20.93 -8.71 5.87
N GLU A 261 -20.27 -7.91 5.03
CA GLU A 261 -19.52 -6.74 5.45
C GLU A 261 -19.70 -5.58 4.46
N VAL A 262 -19.52 -4.34 4.95
CA VAL A 262 -19.55 -3.13 4.12
C VAL A 262 -18.13 -2.55 4.04
N GLY A 263 -17.68 -2.32 2.80
CA GLY A 263 -16.43 -1.64 2.49
C GLY A 263 -16.67 -0.21 2.02
N VAL A 264 -15.70 0.65 2.27
CA VAL A 264 -15.64 2.02 1.75
C VAL A 264 -14.61 2.05 0.64
N PHE A 265 -15.03 2.43 -0.56
CA PHE A 265 -14.09 2.70 -1.63
C PHE A 265 -13.44 4.07 -1.42
N PHE A 266 -12.12 4.09 -1.31
CA PHE A 266 -11.36 5.33 -1.08
C PHE A 266 -10.42 5.68 -2.25
N GLY A 267 -10.34 4.82 -3.27
CA GLY A 267 -9.54 5.08 -4.48
C GLY A 267 -10.22 5.99 -5.50
N CYS A 268 -9.53 6.23 -6.62
CA CYS A 268 -10.10 6.90 -7.78
C CYS A 268 -10.87 5.91 -8.66
N GLN A 269 -12.02 6.30 -9.22
CA GLN A 269 -12.81 5.39 -10.09
C GLN A 269 -12.14 5.12 -11.44
N GLU A 270 -11.25 6.03 -11.86
CA GLU A 270 -10.44 5.98 -13.08
C GLU A 270 -9.13 5.20 -12.93
N ALA A 271 -8.82 4.76 -11.70
CA ALA A 271 -7.69 3.90 -11.40
C ALA A 271 -7.76 2.58 -12.20
N LYS A 272 -6.61 1.97 -12.47
CA LYS A 272 -6.58 0.63 -13.08
C LYS A 272 -7.34 -0.37 -12.19
N ALA A 273 -7.90 -1.42 -12.79
CA ALA A 273 -8.77 -2.37 -12.09
C ALA A 273 -8.12 -3.03 -10.86
N GLU A 274 -6.81 -3.24 -10.89
CA GLU A 274 -6.03 -3.81 -9.78
C GLU A 274 -6.03 -2.87 -8.57
N TYR A 275 -5.69 -1.59 -8.76
CA TYR A 275 -5.71 -0.58 -7.70
C TYR A 275 -7.12 -0.31 -7.18
N ARG A 276 -8.15 -0.38 -8.04
CA ARG A 276 -9.55 -0.24 -7.58
C ARG A 276 -9.98 -1.37 -6.65
N ARG A 277 -9.49 -2.59 -6.86
CA ARG A 277 -9.80 -3.72 -5.97
C ARG A 277 -9.06 -3.60 -4.64
N ALA A 278 -7.83 -3.09 -4.66
CA ALA A 278 -7.04 -2.87 -3.45
C ALA A 278 -7.51 -1.66 -2.63
N ALA A 279 -8.13 -0.65 -3.26
CA ALA A 279 -8.56 0.59 -2.63
C ALA A 279 -9.96 0.51 -1.95
N VAL A 280 -10.23 -0.59 -1.26
CA VAL A 280 -11.45 -0.81 -0.46
C VAL A 280 -11.07 -1.10 0.98
N ALA A 281 -11.54 -0.27 1.91
CA ALA A 281 -11.31 -0.46 3.35
C ALA A 281 -12.58 -1.01 3.99
N ARG A 282 -12.45 -2.02 4.87
CA ARG A 282 -13.60 -2.50 5.64
C ARG A 282 -13.94 -1.50 6.73
N VAL A 283 -15.23 -1.22 6.97
CA VAL A 283 -15.60 -0.24 8.00
C VAL A 283 -15.18 -0.68 9.40
N GLY A 284 -15.32 -1.98 9.73
CA GLY A 284 -14.85 -2.51 11.01
C GLY A 284 -13.36 -2.25 11.24
N GLU A 285 -12.52 -2.47 10.22
CA GLU A 285 -11.08 -2.19 10.29
C GLU A 285 -10.75 -0.71 10.48
N LEU A 286 -11.61 0.23 10.04
CA LEU A 286 -11.35 1.67 10.15
C LEU A 286 -11.59 2.21 11.56
N LEU A 287 -12.35 1.47 12.37
CA LEU A 287 -12.69 1.87 13.73
C LEU A 287 -11.63 1.46 14.75
N HIS A 288 -10.76 0.52 14.39
CA HIS A 288 -9.65 0.06 15.21
C HIS A 288 -8.54 1.10 15.29
N ASP A 289 -7.83 1.14 16.43
CA ASP A 289 -6.77 2.12 16.63
C ASP A 289 -5.56 1.89 15.72
N GLU A 290 -5.24 0.63 15.44
CA GLU A 290 -4.23 0.18 14.47
C GLU A 290 -4.51 0.62 13.02
N ALA A 291 -5.75 1.04 12.72
CA ALA A 291 -6.13 1.45 11.37
C ALA A 291 -5.30 2.64 10.86
N ALA A 292 -4.85 3.49 11.78
CA ALA A 292 -3.97 4.63 11.52
C ALA A 292 -2.51 4.20 11.30
N GLU A 293 -2.07 3.09 11.87
CA GLU A 293 -0.72 2.56 11.73
C GLU A 293 -0.52 1.88 10.37
N ARG A 294 -1.58 1.35 9.78
CA ARG A 294 -1.61 0.84 8.39
C ARG A 294 -1.62 1.99 7.35
N THR A 295 -0.96 3.10 7.63
CA THR A 295 -0.74 4.16 6.64
C THR A 295 0.22 3.64 5.57
N GLY A 296 -0.26 3.56 4.33
CA GLY A 296 0.47 2.98 3.20
C GLY A 296 1.78 3.71 2.89
N ARG A 297 2.46 3.24 1.84
CA ARG A 297 3.77 3.79 1.43
C ARG A 297 3.61 5.24 0.98
N LYS A 298 4.61 6.07 1.29
CA LYS A 298 4.67 7.48 0.89
C LYS A 298 5.67 7.68 -0.24
N MET A 299 5.33 8.55 -1.18
CA MET A 299 6.24 8.96 -2.24
C MET A 299 7.17 10.07 -1.74
N VAL A 300 8.46 9.94 -2.04
CA VAL A 300 9.49 10.91 -1.70
C VAL A 300 10.25 11.28 -2.96
N PHE A 301 10.46 12.58 -3.17
CA PHE A 301 11.28 13.11 -4.25
C PHE A 301 12.60 13.58 -3.66
N GLU A 302 13.71 13.17 -4.27
CA GLU A 302 15.07 13.60 -3.93
C GLU A 302 15.71 14.16 -5.21
N LEU A 303 16.02 15.45 -5.23
CA LEU A 303 16.72 16.08 -6.36
C LEU A 303 18.13 16.44 -5.91
N ASP A 304 19.13 15.88 -6.58
CA ASP A 304 20.53 16.27 -6.45
C ASP A 304 20.88 17.18 -7.62
N SER A 305 21.15 18.45 -7.32
CA SER A 305 21.60 19.44 -8.30
C SER A 305 22.94 20.00 -7.82
N ARG A 306 24.01 19.78 -8.59
CA ARG A 306 25.38 20.27 -8.29
C ARG A 306 25.89 19.92 -6.87
N GLY A 307 25.42 18.81 -6.28
CA GLY A 307 25.83 18.37 -4.94
C GLY A 307 24.92 18.84 -3.80
N GLU A 308 23.96 19.71 -4.07
CA GLU A 308 22.89 20.06 -3.13
C GLU A 308 21.74 19.05 -3.28
N LYS A 309 21.41 18.38 -2.17
CA LYS A 309 20.33 17.39 -2.12
C LYS A 309 19.09 18.00 -1.49
N GLU A 310 18.09 18.19 -2.31
CA GLU A 310 16.76 18.62 -1.88
C GLU A 310 15.87 17.39 -1.74
N ARG A 311 15.08 17.33 -0.66
CA ARG A 311 14.15 16.24 -0.40
C ARG A 311 12.77 16.79 -0.14
N PHE A 312 11.76 16.22 -0.80
CA PHE A 312 10.36 16.57 -0.63
C PHE A 312 9.55 15.30 -0.39
N GLY A 313 8.93 15.20 0.77
CA GLY A 313 7.98 14.14 1.07
C GLY A 313 6.59 14.50 0.55
N TRP A 314 5.92 13.57 -0.10
CA TRP A 314 4.50 13.70 -0.42
C TRP A 314 3.66 13.55 0.86
N ASN A 315 3.69 14.59 1.69
CA ASN A 315 2.79 14.72 2.82
C ASN A 315 1.68 15.68 2.41
N GLY A 316 0.47 15.15 2.27
CA GLY A 316 -0.68 16.02 2.10
C GLY A 316 -1.00 16.68 3.43
N GLU A 317 -1.28 17.98 3.41
CA GLU A 317 -1.87 18.70 4.54
C GLU A 317 -3.19 18.00 4.89
N GLY A 318 -3.24 17.34 6.04
CA GLY A 318 -4.45 16.72 6.56
C GLY A 318 -5.28 17.80 7.20
N ASP A 319 -6.56 17.87 6.86
CA ASP A 319 -7.48 18.76 7.57
C ASP A 319 -7.61 18.24 9.01
N ALA A 320 -7.09 18.99 9.97
CA ALA A 320 -7.03 18.60 11.37
C ALA A 320 -8.43 18.46 11.98
N ASP A 321 -9.40 19.19 11.42
CA ASP A 321 -10.79 19.28 11.89
C ASP A 321 -11.66 18.13 11.36
N SER A 322 -11.15 17.35 10.41
CA SER A 322 -11.86 16.19 9.86
C SER A 322 -12.00 15.07 10.90
N GLU A 323 -13.03 14.26 10.75
CA GLU A 323 -13.26 13.10 11.60
C GLU A 323 -12.13 12.08 11.50
N ARG A 324 -11.94 11.27 12.55
CA ARG A 324 -10.89 10.25 12.57
C ARG A 324 -10.98 9.30 11.36
N VAL A 325 -12.15 8.71 11.11
CA VAL A 325 -12.36 7.77 10.00
C VAL A 325 -12.14 8.45 8.66
N GLU A 326 -12.62 9.69 8.49
CA GLU A 326 -12.40 10.44 7.26
C GLU A 326 -10.93 10.81 7.04
N ARG A 327 -10.20 11.16 8.10
CA ARG A 327 -8.74 11.38 8.07
C ARG A 327 -8.00 10.13 7.64
N ILE A 328 -8.32 8.96 8.23
CA ILE A 328 -7.71 7.68 7.84
C ILE A 328 -8.01 7.38 6.36
N LEU A 329 -9.25 7.55 5.92
CA LEU A 329 -9.63 7.35 4.52
C LEU A 329 -8.93 8.34 3.57
N GLN A 330 -8.75 9.60 3.97
CA GLN A 330 -7.99 10.59 3.21
C GLN A 330 -6.53 10.16 3.08
N LEU A 331 -5.90 9.73 4.18
CA LEU A 331 -4.51 9.24 4.16
C LEU A 331 -4.34 8.00 3.29
N ARG A 332 -5.25 7.01 3.41
CA ARG A 332 -5.25 5.80 2.56
C ARG A 332 -5.49 6.13 1.09
N SER A 333 -6.37 7.08 0.78
CA SER A 333 -6.60 7.54 -0.61
C SER A 333 -5.37 8.19 -1.23
N ARG A 334 -4.60 8.96 -0.44
CA ARG A 334 -3.35 9.57 -0.87
C ARG A 334 -2.27 8.53 -1.10
N ALA A 335 -2.15 7.55 -0.20
CA ALA A 335 -1.21 6.44 -0.35
C ALA A 335 -1.52 5.59 -1.59
N ALA A 336 -2.79 5.21 -1.80
CA ALA A 336 -3.18 4.44 -2.98
C ALA A 336 -2.97 5.23 -4.29
N PHE A 337 -3.23 6.54 -4.28
CA PHE A 337 -2.92 7.41 -5.42
C PHE A 337 -1.42 7.47 -5.70
N ALA A 338 -0.59 7.60 -4.66
CA ALA A 338 0.85 7.61 -4.78
C ALA A 338 1.41 6.26 -5.28
N GLU A 339 0.85 5.14 -4.83
CA GLU A 339 1.22 3.80 -5.29
C GLU A 339 0.90 3.59 -6.79
N GLU A 340 -0.27 4.02 -7.25
CA GLU A 340 -0.61 3.91 -8.68
C GLU A 340 0.28 4.84 -9.53
N LEU A 341 0.49 6.07 -9.08
CA LEU A 341 1.40 7.00 -9.75
C LEU A 341 2.81 6.40 -9.83
N PHE A 342 3.33 5.87 -8.74
CA PHE A 342 4.65 5.25 -8.71
C PHE A 342 4.73 4.05 -9.64
N ALA A 343 3.70 3.20 -9.66
CA ALA A 343 3.66 2.06 -10.56
C ALA A 343 3.66 2.50 -12.03
N GLN A 344 2.96 3.60 -12.37
CA GLN A 344 3.01 4.17 -13.71
C GLN A 344 4.42 4.67 -14.06
N LEU A 345 5.08 5.38 -13.14
CA LEU A 345 6.48 5.81 -13.31
C LEU A 345 7.42 4.61 -13.45
N ALA A 346 7.23 3.54 -12.66
CA ALA A 346 8.02 2.33 -12.75
C ALA A 346 7.82 1.63 -14.10
N THR A 347 6.58 1.53 -14.59
CA THR A 347 6.31 0.96 -15.91
C THR A 347 6.91 1.81 -17.03
N GLU A 348 6.90 3.13 -16.90
CA GLU A 348 7.52 4.03 -17.88
C GLU A 348 9.05 3.95 -17.84
N ALA A 349 9.64 3.79 -16.65
CA ALA A 349 11.08 3.60 -16.49
C ALA A 349 11.57 2.25 -17.04
N GLN A 350 10.73 1.20 -16.94
CA GLN A 350 11.02 -0.13 -17.49
C GLN A 350 10.73 -0.22 -19.00
N ALA A 351 9.79 0.57 -19.51
CA ALA A 351 9.54 0.70 -20.94
C ALA A 351 10.70 1.48 -21.57
N GLU A 352 11.80 0.79 -21.86
CA GLU A 352 13.05 1.30 -22.44
C GLU A 352 12.82 2.05 -23.77
N ASN A 353 12.40 3.31 -23.68
CA ASN A 353 12.52 4.29 -24.74
C ASN A 353 13.79 5.11 -24.45
N SER A 354 14.82 4.86 -25.26
CA SER A 354 16.22 5.30 -25.13
C SER A 354 16.47 6.82 -24.98
N THR A 355 15.44 7.65 -24.94
CA THR A 355 15.53 9.11 -24.78
C THR A 355 15.63 9.55 -23.33
N THR A 356 15.07 8.78 -22.41
CA THR A 356 15.08 9.07 -20.97
C THR A 356 16.09 8.17 -20.28
N ARG A 357 17.11 8.73 -19.64
CA ARG A 357 18.04 8.00 -18.74
C ARG A 357 17.34 7.69 -17.41
N ALA A 358 16.17 7.06 -17.49
CA ALA A 358 15.42 6.57 -16.35
C ALA A 358 15.90 5.15 -16.03
N ARG A 359 16.08 4.85 -14.75
CA ARG A 359 16.38 3.50 -14.25
C ARG A 359 15.43 3.20 -13.10
N PHE A 360 14.88 2.00 -13.11
CA PHE A 360 14.13 1.48 -11.98
C PHE A 360 15.06 0.66 -11.08
N GLU A 361 15.15 1.04 -9.81
CA GLU A 361 15.97 0.37 -8.79
C GLU A 361 15.05 -0.24 -7.73
N LEU A 362 15.08 -1.57 -7.63
CA LEU A 362 14.41 -2.32 -6.56
C LEU A 362 15.16 -2.07 -5.25
N GLY A 363 14.48 -1.48 -4.27
CA GLY A 363 15.08 -1.18 -2.98
C GLY A 363 14.95 -2.33 -2.00
N SER A 364 15.83 -2.36 -0.99
CA SER A 364 15.62 -3.24 0.17
C SER A 364 14.43 -2.75 1.01
N GLY A 365 13.84 -3.63 1.84
CA GLY A 365 12.57 -3.36 2.55
C GLY A 365 12.49 -2.06 3.37
N LYS A 366 13.64 -1.44 3.73
CA LYS A 366 13.69 -0.14 4.42
C LYS A 366 13.86 1.07 3.49
N LYS A 367 14.48 0.88 2.31
CA LYS A 367 14.73 1.97 1.35
C LYS A 367 13.60 2.11 0.33
N GLY A 368 12.84 1.03 0.11
CA GLY A 368 11.71 1.01 -0.80
C GLY A 368 12.13 1.15 -2.26
N ASP A 369 11.22 0.85 -3.18
CA ASP A 369 11.49 0.91 -4.62
C ASP A 369 11.73 2.35 -5.06
N SER A 370 12.61 2.56 -6.03
CA SER A 370 12.92 3.89 -6.53
C SER A 370 13.08 3.97 -8.04
N VAL A 371 12.69 5.11 -8.61
CA VAL A 371 12.90 5.49 -10.00
C VAL A 371 13.94 6.62 -10.00
N VAL A 372 15.08 6.37 -10.64
CA VAL A 372 16.18 7.33 -10.75
C VAL A 372 16.23 7.87 -12.18
N LEU A 373 16.19 9.19 -12.32
CA LEU A 373 16.34 9.93 -13.56
C LEU A 373 17.66 10.69 -13.52
N GLU A 374 18.52 10.47 -14.51
CA GLU A 374 19.81 11.15 -14.62
C GLU A 374 19.82 12.12 -15.81
N GLY A 375 20.25 13.36 -15.57
CA GLY A 375 20.44 14.37 -16.61
C GLY A 375 21.82 15.00 -16.61
N ALA A 376 21.97 16.10 -17.34
CA ALA A 376 23.26 16.77 -17.53
C ALA A 376 23.68 17.60 -16.30
N GLY A 377 23.92 16.95 -15.16
CA GLY A 377 24.32 17.59 -13.89
C GLY A 377 23.16 17.73 -12.89
N TRP A 378 22.14 16.89 -13.02
CA TRP A 378 21.07 16.70 -12.05
C TRP A 378 20.74 15.20 -11.96
N SER A 379 20.34 14.72 -10.79
CA SER A 379 19.73 13.40 -10.64
C SER A 379 18.48 13.50 -9.76
N LEU A 380 17.34 13.05 -10.29
CA LEU A 380 16.07 13.00 -9.58
C LEU A 380 15.78 11.54 -9.19
N ARG A 381 15.67 11.26 -7.90
CA ARG A 381 15.23 9.98 -7.37
C ARG A 381 13.82 10.13 -6.80
N ILE A 382 12.90 9.30 -7.26
CA ILE A 382 11.54 9.19 -6.75
C ILE A 382 11.44 7.84 -6.04
N SER A 383 11.17 7.80 -4.75
CA SER A 383 11.12 6.56 -3.96
C SER A 383 9.78 6.37 -3.25
N MET A 384 9.39 5.12 -3.04
CA MET A 384 8.23 4.75 -2.23
C MET A 384 8.68 4.16 -0.90
N VAL A 385 8.55 4.93 0.17
CA VAL A 385 9.08 4.57 1.50
C VAL A 385 7.94 4.30 2.47
N VAL A 386 8.01 3.22 3.23
CA VAL A 386 7.15 2.99 4.41
C VAL A 386 7.65 3.92 5.50
N SER A 387 6.81 4.84 5.97
CA SER A 387 7.24 5.94 6.84
C SER A 387 7.93 5.44 8.12
N SER A 388 9.25 5.53 8.16
CA SER A 388 10.03 5.71 9.39
C SER A 388 10.43 7.18 9.41
N GLY A 389 10.13 7.89 10.50
CA GLY A 389 10.16 9.35 10.64
C GLY A 389 11.52 10.03 10.41
N ALA A 390 12.07 9.93 9.21
CA ALA A 390 13.27 10.64 8.80
C ALA A 390 12.92 12.10 8.53
N ALA A 391 13.59 12.99 9.26
CA ALA A 391 13.46 14.44 9.23
C ALA A 391 13.28 14.99 7.81
N GLU A 392 12.18 15.72 7.60
CA GLU A 392 11.96 16.55 6.42
C GLU A 392 13.03 17.65 6.41
N THR A 393 14.01 17.55 5.51
CA THR A 393 14.87 18.70 5.21
C THR A 393 14.05 19.75 4.48
N ALA A 394 14.34 21.03 4.74
CA ALA A 394 13.59 22.17 4.21
C ALA A 394 13.32 22.01 2.70
N SER A 395 12.04 21.99 2.33
CA SER A 395 11.58 21.87 0.95
C SER A 395 11.91 23.15 0.18
N SER A 396 12.67 23.03 -0.91
CA SER A 396 12.77 24.11 -1.89
C SER A 396 11.42 24.28 -2.62
N SER A 397 11.08 25.50 -3.02
CA SER A 397 9.88 25.77 -3.83
C SER A 397 9.94 25.05 -5.19
N GLY A 398 11.16 24.81 -5.71
CA GLY A 398 11.41 24.10 -6.97
C GLY A 398 10.95 22.65 -6.93
N LEU A 399 11.35 21.88 -5.93
CA LEU A 399 11.00 20.46 -5.85
C LEU A 399 9.50 20.24 -5.58
N ALA A 400 8.87 21.13 -4.80
CA ALA A 400 7.42 21.13 -4.59
C ALA A 400 6.64 21.40 -5.88
N SER A 401 7.14 22.32 -6.74
CA SER A 401 6.55 22.59 -8.05
C SER A 401 6.66 21.38 -8.98
N LEU A 402 7.78 20.65 -8.93
CA LEU A 402 8.00 19.43 -9.71
C LEU A 402 7.06 18.32 -9.25
N ALA A 403 6.95 18.07 -7.95
CA ALA A 403 6.01 17.07 -7.41
C ALA A 403 4.56 17.40 -7.81
N SER A 404 4.20 18.69 -7.80
CA SER A 404 2.90 19.16 -8.27
C SER A 404 2.70 18.94 -9.77
N LEU A 405 3.72 19.18 -10.60
CA LEU A 405 3.70 18.89 -12.04
C LEU A 405 3.48 17.40 -12.31
N VAL A 406 4.18 16.51 -11.61
CA VAL A 406 3.99 15.05 -11.72
C VAL A 406 2.53 14.68 -11.44
N ARG A 407 1.97 15.22 -10.36
CA ARG A 407 0.57 15.00 -9.99
C ARG A 407 -0.38 15.47 -11.09
N LEU A 408 -0.15 16.65 -11.65
CA LEU A 408 -1.01 17.22 -12.69
C LEU A 408 -0.92 16.44 -14.00
N LEU A 409 0.28 16.01 -14.40
CA LEU A 409 0.47 15.13 -15.58
C LEU A 409 -0.26 13.80 -15.40
N PHE A 410 -0.22 13.22 -14.21
CA PHE A 410 -0.96 11.99 -13.94
C PHE A 410 -2.48 12.20 -13.90
N LEU A 411 -2.96 13.35 -13.40
CA LEU A 411 -4.37 13.72 -13.50
C LEU A 411 -4.83 13.91 -14.96
N GLN A 412 -3.95 14.36 -15.85
CA GLN A 412 -4.25 14.40 -17.29
C GLN A 412 -4.39 12.99 -17.88
N GLU A 413 -3.60 12.03 -17.40
CA GLU A 413 -3.79 10.62 -17.77
C GLU A 413 -5.13 10.08 -17.28
N TYR A 414 -5.57 10.45 -16.08
CA TYR A 414 -6.94 10.09 -15.64
C TYR A 414 -8.02 10.73 -16.50
N ALA A 415 -7.86 12.00 -16.87
CA ALA A 415 -8.79 12.68 -17.76
C ALA A 415 -8.85 11.97 -19.13
N SER A 416 -7.71 11.52 -19.67
CA SER A 416 -7.66 10.79 -20.95
C SER A 416 -8.29 9.40 -20.85
N ARG A 417 -8.08 8.68 -19.74
CA ARG A 417 -8.74 7.39 -19.46
C ARG A 417 -10.26 7.56 -19.38
N ARG A 418 -10.74 8.62 -18.71
CA ARG A 418 -12.18 8.93 -18.60
C ARG A 418 -12.80 9.33 -19.95
N ALA A 419 -12.05 10.03 -20.81
CA ALA A 419 -12.49 10.37 -22.15
C ALA A 419 -12.58 9.13 -23.06
N SER A 420 -11.60 8.22 -22.96
CA SER A 420 -11.54 6.97 -23.73
C SER A 420 -12.69 6.01 -23.40
N THR A 421 -13.11 5.93 -22.14
CA THR A 421 -14.26 5.10 -21.76
C THR A 421 -15.60 5.66 -22.23
N ARG A 422 -15.71 6.98 -22.44
CA ARG A 422 -16.97 7.67 -22.81
C ARG A 422 -17.12 7.88 -24.32
N ALA A 423 -16.03 7.97 -25.07
CA ALA A 423 -16.06 8.22 -26.50
C ALA A 423 -15.12 7.27 -27.27
N LYS A 424 -15.63 6.61 -28.32
CA LYS A 424 -14.84 5.93 -29.38
C LYS A 424 -14.00 6.92 -30.22
N ALA A 425 -13.68 8.10 -29.69
CA ALA A 425 -12.88 9.12 -30.37
C ALA A 425 -11.40 8.93 -30.01
N PRO A 426 -10.46 9.18 -30.94
CA PRO A 426 -9.04 9.07 -30.68
C PRO A 426 -8.65 10.00 -29.53
N SER A 427 -8.25 9.41 -28.41
CA SER A 427 -7.81 10.12 -27.22
C SER A 427 -6.64 11.05 -27.56
N THR A 428 -6.66 12.28 -27.05
CA THR A 428 -5.47 13.11 -26.95
C THR A 428 -4.36 12.26 -26.31
N SER A 429 -3.32 11.99 -27.09
CA SER A 429 -2.23 11.07 -26.74
C SER A 429 -1.63 11.42 -25.38
N SER A 430 -1.71 10.53 -24.39
CA SER A 430 -1.13 10.77 -23.06
C SER A 430 0.37 10.96 -23.19
N ARG A 431 0.89 12.05 -22.63
CA ARG A 431 2.33 12.33 -22.65
C ARG A 431 3.05 11.42 -21.65
N PRO A 432 4.20 10.85 -22.04
CA PRO A 432 5.08 10.14 -21.10
C PRO A 432 5.51 11.09 -19.96
N ILE A 433 5.28 10.70 -18.71
CA ILE A 433 5.48 11.54 -17.53
C ILE A 433 6.99 11.75 -17.31
N LEU A 434 7.77 10.67 -17.24
CA LEU A 434 9.22 10.72 -17.03
C LEU A 434 9.93 11.50 -18.15
N ALA A 435 9.52 11.32 -19.40
CA ALA A 435 10.10 12.06 -20.51
C ALA A 435 9.81 13.56 -20.39
N THR A 436 8.58 13.93 -20.03
CA THR A 436 8.20 15.33 -19.80
C THR A 436 8.98 15.94 -18.64
N LEU A 437 9.17 15.21 -17.55
CA LEU A 437 9.98 15.67 -16.41
C LEU A 437 11.44 15.88 -16.79
N SER A 438 12.02 14.94 -17.55
CA SER A 438 13.40 15.07 -18.00
C SER A 438 13.60 16.30 -18.90
N ALA A 439 12.65 16.57 -19.79
CA ALA A 439 12.68 17.75 -20.66
C ALA A 439 12.53 19.05 -19.84
N TYR A 440 11.62 19.06 -18.86
CA TYR A 440 11.43 20.20 -17.96
C TYR A 440 12.69 20.49 -17.12
N LEU A 441 13.31 19.47 -16.52
CA LEU A 441 14.54 19.64 -15.74
C LEU A 441 15.75 20.05 -16.60
N ASN A 442 15.85 19.52 -17.82
CA ASN A 442 16.88 19.96 -18.75
C ASN A 442 16.67 21.40 -19.23
N HIS A 443 15.41 21.83 -19.38
CA HIS A 443 15.04 23.22 -19.68
C HIS A 443 15.39 24.14 -18.52
N SER A 444 14.97 23.82 -17.29
CA SER A 444 15.24 24.66 -16.10
C SER A 444 16.74 24.83 -15.87
N GLN A 445 17.51 23.74 -15.94
CA GLN A 445 18.96 23.80 -15.78
C GLN A 445 19.64 24.60 -16.90
N ARG A 446 19.15 24.49 -18.15
CA ARG A 446 19.64 25.28 -19.28
C ARG A 446 19.34 26.76 -19.07
N ALA A 447 18.14 27.11 -18.64
CA ALA A 447 17.72 28.48 -18.37
C ALA A 447 18.55 29.09 -17.23
N GLU A 448 18.81 28.34 -16.15
CA GLU A 448 19.69 28.77 -15.05
C GLU A 448 21.13 29.00 -15.51
N ARG A 449 21.68 28.11 -16.34
CA ARG A 449 23.03 28.29 -16.91
C ARG A 449 23.09 29.51 -17.83
N LEU A 450 22.06 29.70 -18.67
CA LEU A 450 21.97 30.88 -19.53
C LEU A 450 21.92 32.16 -18.69
N LYS A 451 21.11 32.18 -17.63
CA LYS A 451 21.03 33.30 -16.68
C LYS A 451 22.38 33.58 -16.04
N GLY A 452 23.08 32.56 -15.53
CA GLY A 452 24.40 32.70 -14.94
C GLY A 452 25.43 33.27 -15.93
N ILE A 453 25.45 32.78 -17.18
CA ILE A 453 26.35 33.29 -18.23
C ILE A 453 26.06 34.76 -18.54
N LEU A 454 24.78 35.13 -18.70
CA LEU A 454 24.41 36.52 -19.00
C LEU A 454 24.70 37.46 -17.83
N GLU A 455 24.54 37.00 -16.60
CA GLU A 455 24.87 37.76 -15.39
C GLU A 455 26.39 37.94 -15.22
N GLU A 456 27.19 36.92 -15.51
CA GLU A 456 28.66 37.00 -15.52
C GLU A 456 29.16 38.00 -16.56
N ILE A 457 28.62 37.93 -17.79
CA ILE A 457 28.96 38.87 -18.86
C ILE A 457 28.51 40.29 -18.48
N ALA A 458 27.34 40.44 -17.86
CA ALA A 458 26.87 41.73 -17.40
C ALA A 458 27.74 42.30 -16.26
N ALA A 459 28.24 41.46 -15.35
CA ALA A 459 29.19 41.86 -14.32
C ALA A 459 30.50 42.35 -14.96
N SER A 460 31.06 41.58 -15.89
CA SER A 460 32.28 41.98 -16.62
C SER A 460 32.12 43.29 -17.40
N GLY A 461 30.95 43.50 -18.02
CA GLY A 461 30.64 44.77 -18.70
C GLY A 461 30.54 45.97 -17.75
N ARG A 462 29.98 45.76 -16.55
CA ARG A 462 29.90 46.79 -15.50
C ARG A 462 31.27 47.16 -14.96
N GLU A 463 32.16 46.19 -14.77
CA GLU A 463 33.56 46.44 -14.37
C GLU A 463 34.31 47.28 -15.41
N GLN A 464 33.96 47.15 -16.69
CA GLN A 464 34.55 47.92 -17.79
C GLN A 464 33.90 49.29 -18.01
N GLY A 465 32.95 49.70 -17.16
CA GLY A 465 32.30 51.01 -17.18
C GLY A 465 31.07 51.12 -18.08
N VAL A 466 30.60 50.02 -18.69
CA VAL A 466 29.40 50.02 -19.55
C VAL A 466 28.15 49.76 -18.72
N GLN A 467 27.07 50.51 -18.95
CA GLN A 467 25.77 50.25 -18.33
C GLN A 467 25.16 48.97 -18.92
N VAL A 468 25.25 47.84 -18.20
CA VAL A 468 24.67 46.56 -18.63
C VAL A 468 23.53 46.10 -17.72
N ALA A 469 22.37 45.83 -18.32
CA ALA A 469 21.19 45.30 -17.65
C ALA A 469 20.72 44.00 -18.32
N VAL A 470 20.44 42.98 -17.49
CA VAL A 470 19.89 41.70 -17.94
C VAL A 470 18.42 41.64 -17.54
N GLN A 471 17.54 41.34 -18.49
CA GLN A 471 16.12 41.12 -18.25
C GLN A 471 15.73 39.78 -18.87
N HIS A 472 15.23 38.87 -18.05
CA HIS A 472 14.68 37.59 -18.49
C HIS A 472 13.16 37.71 -18.57
N ASP A 473 12.54 37.22 -19.64
CA ASP A 473 11.10 37.01 -19.65
C ASP A 473 10.74 36.05 -18.51
N GLY A 474 9.80 36.48 -17.66
CA GLY A 474 9.44 35.80 -16.42
C GLY A 474 10.13 36.32 -15.15
N ALA A 475 11.20 37.13 -15.22
CA ALA A 475 11.88 37.64 -14.01
C ALA A 475 11.10 38.71 -13.23
N LYS A 476 10.08 39.34 -13.84
CA LYS A 476 9.18 40.25 -13.12
C LYS A 476 8.08 39.53 -12.34
N GLU A 477 7.91 38.24 -12.57
CA GLU A 477 6.92 37.42 -11.87
C GLU A 477 7.66 36.37 -11.05
N VAL A 478 7.35 36.25 -9.76
CA VAL A 478 7.74 35.13 -8.89
C VAL A 478 7.24 33.76 -9.45
N GLN A 479 6.56 33.78 -10.59
CA GLN A 479 5.82 32.70 -11.24
C GLN A 479 6.52 32.08 -12.47
N GLY A 480 7.79 32.41 -12.76
CA GLY A 480 8.49 31.88 -13.93
C GLY A 480 8.41 30.33 -14.08
N SER A 481 8.50 29.60 -12.96
CA SER A 481 8.31 28.14 -12.97
C SER A 481 6.84 27.71 -13.16
N ALA A 482 5.88 28.50 -12.66
CA ALA A 482 4.46 28.19 -12.77
C ALA A 482 3.94 28.39 -14.20
N THR A 483 4.41 29.41 -14.93
CA THR A 483 4.02 29.64 -16.32
C THR A 483 4.51 28.51 -17.23
N ASP A 484 5.72 28.02 -17.01
CA ASP A 484 6.25 26.86 -17.73
C ASP A 484 5.48 25.57 -17.42
N VAL A 485 5.10 25.33 -16.15
CA VAL A 485 4.21 24.23 -15.78
C VAL A 485 2.87 24.32 -16.52
N VAL A 486 2.28 25.51 -16.62
CA VAL A 486 1.02 25.71 -17.36
C VAL A 486 1.19 25.43 -18.86
N LYS A 487 2.31 25.84 -19.48
CA LYS A 487 2.61 25.53 -20.90
C LYS A 487 2.71 24.01 -21.13
N VAL A 488 3.40 23.29 -20.24
CA VAL A 488 3.47 21.82 -20.29
C VAL A 488 2.07 21.21 -20.25
N LEU A 489 1.23 21.67 -19.32
CA LEU A 489 -0.12 21.15 -19.12
C LEU A 489 -1.08 21.50 -20.27
N ARG A 490 -0.91 22.65 -20.93
CA ARG A 490 -1.70 23.02 -22.12
C ARG A 490 -1.36 22.16 -23.35
N GLY A 491 -0.31 21.36 -23.28
CA GLY A 491 0.10 20.52 -24.39
C GLY A 491 0.92 21.28 -25.43
N GLU A 492 1.63 22.33 -25.04
CA GLU A 492 2.60 22.98 -25.94
C GLU A 492 3.72 22.00 -26.32
N THR A 493 4.28 22.15 -27.52
CA THR A 493 5.32 21.25 -28.06
C THR A 493 6.72 21.69 -27.67
N GLU A 494 6.89 22.91 -27.19
CA GLU A 494 8.20 23.48 -26.86
C GLU A 494 8.11 24.32 -25.58
N LEU A 495 9.12 24.20 -24.73
CA LEU A 495 9.37 25.14 -23.64
C LEU A 495 10.43 26.13 -24.09
N GLY A 496 10.17 27.41 -23.94
CA GLY A 496 11.14 28.43 -24.29
C GLY A 496 10.90 29.75 -23.59
N GLY A 497 11.92 30.59 -23.67
CA GLY A 497 11.92 31.93 -23.10
C GLY A 497 12.89 32.86 -23.82
N LEU A 498 12.69 34.16 -23.58
CA LEU A 498 13.53 35.23 -24.12
C LEU A 498 14.37 35.83 -22.99
N ALA A 499 15.69 35.83 -23.15
CA ALA A 499 16.58 36.61 -22.31
C ALA A 499 17.06 37.83 -23.11
N THR A 500 17.03 39.00 -22.49
CA THR A 500 17.43 40.26 -23.12
C THR A 500 18.59 40.85 -22.34
N LEU A 501 19.68 41.16 -23.05
CA LEU A 501 20.87 41.78 -22.51
C LEU A 501 21.01 43.15 -23.16
N ARG A 502 20.84 44.20 -22.36
CA ARG A 502 20.99 45.58 -22.80
C ARG A 502 22.37 46.10 -22.40
N MET A 503 23.16 46.49 -23.40
CA MET A 503 24.47 47.10 -23.25
C MET A 503 24.39 48.58 -23.69
N GLY A 504 24.44 49.49 -22.73
CA GLY A 504 24.30 50.93 -22.97
C GLY A 504 22.92 51.34 -23.50
N LYS A 505 22.88 52.41 -24.30
CA LYS A 505 21.63 52.97 -24.82
C LYS A 505 21.15 52.33 -26.13
N ALA A 506 22.05 51.79 -26.94
CA ALA A 506 21.77 51.40 -28.32
C ALA A 506 21.91 49.90 -28.63
N HIS A 507 22.62 49.12 -27.80
CA HIS A 507 22.83 47.70 -28.06
C HIS A 507 21.93 46.83 -27.18
N ILE A 508 20.99 46.14 -27.82
CA ILE A 508 20.09 45.19 -27.18
C ILE A 508 20.29 43.85 -27.89
N ILE A 509 20.67 42.84 -27.11
CA ILE A 509 20.83 41.47 -27.58
C ILE A 509 19.66 40.66 -27.06
N HIS A 510 18.98 39.96 -27.96
CA HIS A 510 17.93 39.01 -27.58
C HIS A 510 18.44 37.58 -27.77
N VAL A 511 18.30 36.78 -26.73
CA VAL A 511 18.60 35.35 -26.74
C VAL A 511 17.30 34.59 -26.55
N ALA A 512 16.81 33.94 -27.60
CA ALA A 512 15.69 33.02 -27.51
C ALA A 512 16.21 31.59 -27.34
N HIS A 513 15.67 30.86 -26.38
CA HIS A 513 15.96 29.44 -26.20
C HIS A 513 14.68 28.63 -26.32
N SER A 514 14.74 27.48 -27.00
CA SER A 514 13.65 26.52 -27.05
C SER A 514 14.13 25.11 -26.73
N TYR A 515 13.27 24.35 -26.07
CA TYR A 515 13.49 22.96 -25.68
C TYR A 515 12.24 22.15 -26.06
N PRO A 516 12.37 21.14 -26.95
CA PRO A 516 11.23 20.36 -27.39
C PRO A 516 10.71 19.47 -26.26
N LEU A 517 9.39 19.43 -26.10
CA LEU A 517 8.70 18.49 -25.22
C LEU A 517 8.35 17.21 -25.99
N PRO A 518 8.36 16.04 -25.34
CA PRO A 518 7.98 14.80 -25.98
C PRO A 518 6.50 14.86 -26.39
N SER A 519 6.23 14.72 -27.69
CA SER A 519 4.88 14.56 -28.20
C SER A 519 4.56 13.07 -28.35
N SER A 520 3.36 12.66 -27.94
CA SER A 520 2.91 11.25 -27.99
C SER A 520 2.31 10.89 -29.38
N SER A 521 2.74 11.60 -30.44
CA SER A 521 2.27 11.37 -31.81
C SER A 521 3.06 10.22 -32.47
N ALA A 522 2.72 8.99 -32.09
CA ALA A 522 3.01 7.82 -32.91
C ALA A 522 2.05 7.77 -34.12
N SER A 523 2.08 8.78 -34.99
CA SER A 523 1.54 8.63 -36.35
C SER A 523 2.70 8.31 -37.27
N SER A 524 2.77 7.03 -37.67
CA SER A 524 3.55 6.54 -38.79
C SER A 524 3.04 7.19 -40.09
N GLN A 525 3.40 8.45 -40.34
CA GLN A 525 3.30 9.09 -41.64
C GLN A 525 4.45 10.10 -41.77
N ALA A 526 5.38 9.77 -42.68
CA ALA A 526 6.44 10.58 -43.30
C ALA A 526 7.19 11.61 -42.42
N PRO A 527 8.54 11.57 -42.36
CA PRO A 527 9.30 12.58 -41.65
C PRO A 527 9.09 13.96 -42.30
N PRO A 528 8.59 14.98 -41.58
CA PRO A 528 8.66 16.33 -42.09
C PRO A 528 10.14 16.75 -42.09
N ILE A 529 10.58 17.22 -43.25
CA ILE A 529 11.93 17.71 -43.50
C ILE A 529 12.09 19.06 -42.76
N LEU A 530 13.02 19.10 -41.77
CA LEU A 530 13.62 20.24 -41.03
C LEU A 530 12.87 20.85 -39.82
N PRO A 531 13.60 21.31 -38.76
CA PRO A 531 14.79 20.77 -38.12
C PRO A 531 14.53 20.28 -36.67
N SER A 532 15.12 19.12 -36.39
CA SER A 532 15.62 18.59 -35.12
C SER A 532 14.75 18.67 -33.85
N ALA A 533 14.52 17.48 -33.27
CA ALA A 533 14.25 17.27 -31.84
C ALA A 533 15.40 17.74 -30.91
N GLN A 534 16.20 18.70 -31.34
CA GLN A 534 17.35 19.23 -30.63
C GLN A 534 17.02 20.61 -30.09
N PRO A 535 17.41 20.90 -28.85
CA PRO A 535 17.06 22.15 -28.20
C PRO A 535 17.87 23.31 -28.79
N THR A 536 17.19 24.33 -29.31
CA THR A 536 17.79 25.40 -30.11
C THR A 536 18.08 26.66 -29.29
N LEU A 537 19.11 27.40 -29.69
CA LEU A 537 19.43 28.74 -29.18
C LEU A 537 19.50 29.69 -30.36
N SER A 538 18.81 30.81 -30.29
CA SER A 538 18.86 31.86 -31.31
C SER A 538 19.30 33.18 -30.69
N LEU A 539 20.29 33.81 -31.32
CA LEU A 539 20.87 35.08 -30.92
C LEU A 539 20.47 36.13 -31.94
N ARG A 540 19.76 37.17 -31.52
CA ARG A 540 19.41 38.32 -32.36
C ARG A 540 20.24 39.52 -31.92
N LEU A 541 21.18 39.90 -32.78
CA LEU A 541 22.02 41.08 -32.63
C LEU A 541 21.36 42.30 -33.29
N PRO A 542 21.64 43.53 -32.82
CA PRO A 542 21.09 44.74 -33.43
C PRO A 542 21.55 44.86 -34.89
N GLY A 543 20.58 44.96 -35.80
CA GLY A 543 20.84 45.12 -37.24
C GLY A 543 21.24 43.85 -38.00
N ARG A 544 21.21 42.66 -37.37
CA ARG A 544 21.54 41.37 -38.03
C ARG A 544 20.38 40.37 -37.98
N PRO A 545 20.30 39.43 -38.94
CA PRO A 545 19.34 38.32 -38.87
C PRO A 545 19.64 37.42 -37.65
N PRO A 546 18.63 36.70 -37.13
CA PRO A 546 18.80 35.79 -36.00
C PRO A 546 19.79 34.67 -36.35
N LEU A 547 20.81 34.50 -35.52
CA LEU A 547 21.84 33.48 -35.65
C LEU A 547 21.46 32.26 -34.79
N GLN A 548 21.43 31.07 -35.37
CA GLN A 548 21.30 29.83 -34.59
C GLN A 548 22.66 29.48 -33.97
N VAL A 549 22.68 29.29 -32.65
CA VAL A 549 23.88 29.00 -31.88
C VAL A 549 23.85 27.53 -31.45
N PRO A 550 24.90 26.74 -31.71
CA PRO A 550 24.89 25.30 -31.43
C PRO A 550 24.99 24.96 -29.93
N GLY A 551 25.42 25.88 -29.08
CA GLY A 551 25.48 25.64 -27.64
C GLY A 551 25.83 26.86 -26.80
N LEU A 552 25.65 26.74 -25.49
CA LEU A 552 25.84 27.83 -24.53
C LEU A 552 27.26 28.42 -24.54
N ARG A 553 28.30 27.60 -24.74
CA ARG A 553 29.70 28.08 -24.81
C ARG A 553 29.97 28.96 -26.03
N HIS A 554 29.35 28.64 -27.17
CA HIS A 554 29.45 29.46 -28.37
C HIS A 554 28.68 30.78 -28.19
N LEU A 555 27.54 30.72 -27.51
CA LEU A 555 26.78 31.92 -27.16
C LEU A 555 27.59 32.85 -26.26
N GLU A 556 28.22 32.31 -25.23
CA GLU A 556 29.10 33.05 -24.32
C GLU A 556 30.25 33.75 -25.07
N GLY A 557 30.92 33.05 -26.00
CA GLY A 557 31.96 33.63 -26.84
C GLY A 557 31.45 34.79 -27.70
N LEU A 558 30.36 34.58 -28.44
CA LEU A 558 29.76 35.61 -29.31
C LEU A 558 29.29 36.83 -28.52
N VAL A 559 28.66 36.63 -27.36
CA VAL A 559 28.18 37.74 -26.53
C VAL A 559 29.36 38.50 -25.90
N ARG A 560 30.44 37.82 -25.49
CA ARG A 560 31.67 38.49 -25.02
C ARG A 560 32.37 39.28 -26.13
N GLU A 561 32.42 38.77 -27.35
CA GLU A 561 32.96 39.50 -28.50
C GLU A 561 32.18 40.79 -28.77
N GLU A 562 30.84 40.71 -28.75
CA GLU A 562 29.99 41.90 -28.91
C GLU A 562 30.16 42.88 -27.75
N LEU A 563 30.27 42.40 -26.49
CA LEU A 563 30.58 43.26 -25.36
C LEU A 563 31.91 44.00 -25.57
N GLY A 564 32.96 43.32 -26.04
CA GLY A 564 34.24 43.94 -26.36
C GLY A 564 34.14 45.04 -27.42
N ARG A 565 33.32 44.85 -28.45
CA ARG A 565 33.04 45.89 -29.47
C ARG A 565 32.32 47.09 -28.87
N VAL A 566 31.32 46.87 -28.02
CA VAL A 566 30.58 47.95 -27.36
C VAL A 566 31.50 48.75 -26.44
N VAL A 567 32.38 48.09 -25.69
CA VAL A 567 33.34 48.75 -24.80
C VAL A 567 34.33 49.62 -25.58
N SER A 568 34.83 49.12 -26.72
CA SER A 568 35.70 49.92 -27.61
C SER A 568 34.98 51.15 -28.15
N LEU A 569 33.73 51.00 -28.61
CA LEU A 569 32.92 52.12 -29.12
C LEU A 569 32.58 53.15 -28.04
N ASP A 570 32.34 52.73 -26.80
CA ASP A 570 32.05 53.66 -25.70
C ASP A 570 33.31 54.40 -25.24
N ARG A 571 34.48 53.75 -25.31
CA ARG A 571 35.80 54.38 -25.12
C ARG A 571 36.10 55.42 -26.20
N GLU A 572 35.83 55.10 -27.47
CA GLU A 572 36.00 56.06 -28.58
C GLU A 572 35.08 57.28 -28.39
N ARG A 573 33.80 57.07 -28.04
CA ARG A 573 32.87 58.18 -27.79
C ARG A 573 33.23 59.03 -26.60
N THR A 574 33.78 58.45 -25.54
CA THR A 574 34.23 59.20 -24.37
C THR A 574 35.51 59.99 -24.69
N GLN A 575 36.42 59.43 -25.50
CA GLN A 575 37.58 60.16 -26.04
C GLN A 575 37.15 61.32 -26.95
N GLU A 576 36.25 61.10 -27.90
CA GLU A 576 35.72 62.16 -28.79
C GLU A 576 35.01 63.27 -28.01
N ARG A 577 34.21 62.92 -26.99
CA ARG A 577 33.57 63.91 -26.11
C ARG A 577 34.59 64.68 -25.28
N SER A 578 35.65 64.03 -24.80
CA SER A 578 36.73 64.72 -24.09
C SER A 578 37.52 65.66 -25.01
N ALA A 579 37.74 65.27 -26.27
CA ALA A 579 38.42 66.09 -27.28
C ALA A 579 37.57 67.27 -27.74
N ASN A 580 36.26 67.07 -27.93
CA ASN A 580 35.33 68.15 -28.28
C ASN A 580 35.07 69.08 -27.09
N GLY A 581 34.96 68.55 -25.87
CA GLY A 581 34.84 69.36 -24.66
C GLY A 581 36.11 70.20 -24.38
N ALA A 582 37.29 69.69 -24.71
CA ALA A 582 38.52 70.48 -24.67
C ALA A 582 38.53 71.59 -25.73
N LYS A 583 38.03 71.33 -26.95
CA LYS A 583 37.89 72.36 -27.99
C LYS A 583 36.85 73.43 -27.63
N GLU A 584 35.69 73.06 -27.08
CA GLU A 584 34.69 74.02 -26.61
C GLU A 584 35.19 74.83 -25.41
N ALA A 585 35.97 74.23 -24.50
CA ALA A 585 36.57 74.95 -23.38
C ALA A 585 37.68 75.92 -23.82
N ASP A 586 38.44 75.58 -24.87
CA ASP A 586 39.44 76.48 -25.45
C ASP A 586 38.78 77.58 -26.31
N GLU A 587 37.68 77.31 -27.02
CA GLU A 587 36.89 78.34 -27.72
C GLU A 587 36.16 79.29 -26.75
N ALA A 588 35.62 78.78 -25.64
CA ALA A 588 35.00 79.62 -24.61
C ALA A 588 36.01 80.55 -23.92
N LYS A 589 37.27 80.11 -23.77
CA LYS A 589 38.36 80.98 -23.28
C LYS A 589 38.84 81.99 -24.32
N ALA A 590 38.66 81.73 -25.60
CA ALA A 590 38.99 82.66 -26.69
C ALA A 590 37.89 83.72 -26.93
N SER A 591 36.66 83.51 -26.44
CA SER A 591 35.58 84.50 -26.52
C SER A 591 35.49 85.47 -25.33
N ASP A 592 36.22 85.20 -24.24
CA ASP A 592 36.26 86.02 -23.01
C ASP A 592 37.54 86.88 -22.89
N ALA A 593 38.38 86.89 -23.93
CA ALA A 593 39.54 87.78 -24.10
C ALA A 593 39.31 88.70 -25.29
#